data_AF-A0A7S2XR54-F1
#
_entry.id   AF-A0A7S2XR54-F1
#
_cell.length_a   1.000
_cell.length_b   1.000
_cell.length_c   1.000
_cell.angle_alpha   90.00
_cell.angle_beta   90.00
_cell.angle_gamma   90.00
#
_symmetry.space_group_name_H-M   'P 1'
#
loop_
_entity.id
_entity.type
_entity.pdbx_description
1 polymer ?
#
loop_
_entity_poly.entity_id
_entity_poly.type
_entity_poly.pdbx_seq_one_letter_code
_entity_poly.pdbx_strand_id
1 'polypeptide(L)'
;VDNVQRVPSSQFERHGDHLPYEPAVLTGCCDDWHAFSSPGQTWSVSDLAHRLEPDMKLNLDGGPYFARMSMNAGKVSMSEYERYCYADTTPTTDANDACHDCAAMDIAPLYLFDADVLNSKFANGQPVMDDLNGLPPCFAEDTMAPLTGSRFRPLPPAWLLVGAARSGTPMHDHPFFVAWNALLVGCKLWCCFPPNVDESVLLLGGDNDDETTSSTTTTHDENENAKDGEDDDDDDDDD
;
A
#
# COMPACT_ATOMS: atom_id res chain seq x y z
N VAL A 1 -11.16 -19.66 -5.62
CA VAL A 1 -10.41 -20.66 -6.40
C VAL A 1 -9.26 -19.92 -7.06
N ASP A 2 -8.02 -20.37 -6.87
CA ASP A 2 -6.88 -19.84 -7.62
C ASP A 2 -7.02 -20.28 -9.08
N ASN A 3 -7.09 -19.31 -10.00
CA ASN A 3 -7.31 -19.51 -11.43
C ASN A 3 -6.21 -18.88 -12.30
N VAL A 4 -5.09 -18.44 -11.70
CA VAL A 4 -4.00 -17.80 -12.45
C VAL A 4 -3.01 -18.84 -12.99
N GLN A 5 -2.46 -18.58 -14.18
CA GLN A 5 -1.41 -19.42 -14.74
C GLN A 5 -0.12 -19.30 -13.92
N ARG A 6 0.56 -20.44 -13.74
CA ARG A 6 1.90 -20.52 -13.14
C ARG A 6 2.93 -20.87 -14.21
N VAL A 7 3.98 -20.07 -14.32
CA VAL A 7 5.02 -20.21 -15.35
C VAL A 7 6.39 -20.30 -14.68
N PRO A 8 7.22 -21.33 -14.95
CA PRO A 8 8.61 -21.34 -14.52
C PRO A 8 9.38 -20.15 -15.10
N SER A 9 10.23 -19.51 -14.28
CA SER A 9 11.06 -18.37 -14.72
C SER A 9 11.88 -18.69 -15.97
N SER A 10 12.36 -19.93 -16.10
CA SER A 10 13.10 -20.43 -17.27
C SER A 10 12.30 -20.50 -18.57
N GLN A 11 10.97 -20.43 -18.49
CA GLN A 11 10.05 -20.48 -19.63
C GLN A 11 9.37 -19.13 -19.86
N PHE A 12 9.71 -18.11 -19.08
CA PHE A 12 9.13 -16.78 -19.22
C PHE A 12 9.86 -16.04 -20.34
N GLU A 13 9.19 -15.89 -21.49
CA GLU A 13 9.70 -15.12 -22.62
C GLU A 13 9.25 -13.65 -22.53
N ARG A 14 10.20 -12.73 -22.59
CA ARG A 14 9.91 -11.31 -22.83
C ARG A 14 9.62 -11.11 -24.33
N HIS A 15 8.53 -10.45 -24.66
CA HIS A 15 8.19 -10.12 -26.05
C HIS A 15 8.77 -8.75 -26.42
N GLY A 16 10.09 -8.70 -26.68
CA GLY A 16 10.80 -7.43 -26.89
C GLY A 16 10.72 -6.55 -25.64
N ASP A 17 10.21 -5.32 -25.80
CA ASP A 17 10.01 -4.36 -24.70
C ASP A 17 8.66 -4.57 -23.97
N HIS A 18 7.91 -5.60 -24.32
CA HIS A 18 6.56 -5.83 -23.79
C HIS A 18 6.50 -7.11 -22.95
N LEU A 19 5.84 -6.97 -21.79
CA LEU A 19 5.43 -8.09 -20.96
C LEU A 19 4.03 -8.58 -21.38
N PRO A 20 3.67 -9.84 -21.07
CA PRO A 20 2.31 -10.33 -21.31
C PRO A 20 1.26 -9.43 -20.63
N TYR A 21 0.14 -9.20 -21.32
CA TYR A 21 -1.00 -8.44 -20.77
C TYR A 21 -1.83 -9.26 -19.76
N GLU A 22 -1.64 -10.58 -19.75
CA GLU A 22 -2.31 -11.47 -18.80
C GLU A 22 -1.43 -11.64 -17.55
N PRO A 23 -1.96 -11.37 -16.34
CA PRO A 23 -1.24 -11.60 -15.11
C PRO A 23 -0.87 -13.09 -14.97
N ALA A 24 0.38 -13.36 -14.57
CA ALA A 24 0.87 -14.71 -14.33
C ALA A 24 1.68 -14.76 -13.04
N VAL A 25 1.71 -15.94 -12.40
CA VAL A 25 2.61 -16.20 -11.28
C VAL A 25 3.88 -16.85 -11.82
N LEU A 26 5.01 -16.15 -11.70
CA LEU A 26 6.31 -16.72 -12.03
C LEU A 26 6.84 -17.54 -10.85
N THR A 27 7.39 -18.72 -11.15
CA THR A 27 7.96 -19.64 -10.16
C THR A 27 9.46 -19.79 -10.35
N GLY A 28 10.20 -20.01 -9.27
CA GLY A 28 11.65 -20.17 -9.31
C GLY A 28 12.46 -18.86 -9.43
N CYS A 29 11.82 -17.69 -9.34
CA CYS A 29 12.50 -16.39 -9.44
C CYS A 29 13.30 -16.00 -8.17
N CYS A 30 12.95 -16.58 -7.02
CA CYS A 30 13.52 -16.21 -5.72
C CYS A 30 14.27 -17.38 -5.06
N ASP A 31 14.43 -18.52 -5.74
CA ASP A 31 14.92 -19.77 -5.13
C ASP A 31 16.35 -19.66 -4.57
N ASP A 32 17.14 -18.73 -5.09
CA ASP A 32 18.51 -18.44 -4.68
C ASP A 32 18.64 -17.18 -3.81
N TRP A 33 17.53 -16.53 -3.47
CA TRP A 33 17.54 -15.35 -2.60
C TRP A 33 17.69 -15.80 -1.15
N HIS A 34 18.66 -15.23 -0.44
CA HIS A 34 18.79 -15.41 0.99
C HIS A 34 17.57 -14.90 1.76
N ALA A 35 16.79 -13.99 1.17
CA ALA A 35 15.53 -13.52 1.72
C ALA A 35 14.38 -14.54 1.59
N PHE A 36 14.44 -15.51 0.67
CA PHE A 36 13.33 -16.40 0.35
C PHE A 36 13.35 -17.69 1.19
N SER A 37 12.19 -18.04 1.71
CA SER A 37 12.03 -18.71 3.00
C SER A 37 12.17 -20.25 3.04
N SER A 38 12.86 -20.87 2.09
CA SER A 38 13.02 -22.34 2.10
C SER A 38 14.50 -22.75 2.13
N PRO A 39 15.02 -23.39 3.22
CA PRO A 39 14.30 -23.93 4.38
C PRO A 39 14.26 -23.03 5.64
N GLY A 40 14.77 -21.79 5.59
CA GLY A 40 14.77 -20.87 6.74
C GLY A 40 13.85 -19.68 6.47
N GLN A 41 13.00 -19.29 7.43
CA GLN A 41 12.06 -18.16 7.26
C GLN A 41 12.76 -16.81 7.50
N THR A 42 13.73 -16.50 6.64
CA THR A 42 14.33 -15.17 6.51
C THR A 42 13.29 -14.15 6.08
N TRP A 43 13.48 -12.89 6.47
CA TRP A 43 12.57 -11.78 6.17
C TRP A 43 11.15 -11.94 6.74
N SER A 44 10.97 -12.80 7.76
CA SER A 44 9.79 -12.73 8.63
C SER A 44 9.77 -11.42 9.41
N VAL A 45 8.62 -11.04 9.96
CA VAL A 45 8.48 -9.84 10.80
C VAL A 45 9.52 -9.88 11.94
N SER A 46 9.64 -11.02 12.62
CA SER A 46 10.63 -11.22 13.66
C SER A 46 12.07 -11.21 13.14
N ASP A 47 12.38 -11.86 12.03
CA ASP A 47 13.74 -11.85 11.45
C ASP A 47 14.20 -10.42 11.15
N LEU A 48 13.36 -9.63 10.47
CA LEU A 48 13.65 -8.23 10.17
C LEU A 48 13.79 -7.39 11.44
N ALA A 49 12.95 -7.62 12.46
CA ALA A 49 13.03 -6.90 13.74
C ALA A 49 14.34 -7.15 14.49
N HIS A 50 14.95 -8.33 14.31
CA HIS A 50 16.25 -8.66 14.88
C HIS A 50 17.44 -8.17 14.04
N ARG A 51 17.28 -8.10 12.71
CA ARG A 51 18.39 -7.82 11.78
C ARG A 51 18.51 -6.36 11.38
N LEU A 52 17.42 -5.60 11.36
CA LEU A 52 17.46 -4.16 11.09
C LEU A 52 17.95 -3.40 12.32
N GLU A 53 18.58 -2.24 12.10
CA GLU A 53 18.98 -1.35 13.18
C GLU A 53 17.77 -0.95 14.05
N PRO A 54 17.86 -1.01 15.39
CA PRO A 54 16.73 -0.75 16.28
C PRO A 54 16.07 0.62 16.11
N ASP A 55 16.86 1.63 15.76
CA ASP A 55 16.42 3.02 15.55
C ASP A 55 16.02 3.31 14.10
N MET A 56 16.16 2.35 13.18
CA MET A 56 15.73 2.51 11.79
C MET A 56 14.21 2.62 11.73
N LYS A 57 13.72 3.76 11.25
CA LYS A 57 12.29 4.03 11.11
C LYS A 57 11.85 3.80 9.68
N LEU A 58 10.91 2.87 9.51
CA LEU A 58 10.30 2.49 8.24
C LEU A 58 8.98 3.23 8.03
N ASN A 59 8.68 3.58 6.79
CA ASN A 59 7.46 4.28 6.40
C ASN A 59 6.24 3.33 6.49
N LEU A 60 5.18 3.84 7.13
CA LEU A 60 3.87 3.21 7.09
C LEU A 60 3.08 3.73 5.89
N ASP A 61 2.40 2.83 5.20
CA ASP A 61 1.17 3.15 4.49
C ASP A 61 -0.02 2.78 5.38
N GLY A 62 -0.99 3.68 5.47
CA GLY A 62 -2.16 3.47 6.31
C GLY A 62 -3.29 4.38 5.89
N GLY A 63 -4.47 3.78 5.75
CA GLY A 63 -5.72 4.50 5.52
C GLY A 63 -6.76 3.61 4.81
N PRO A 64 -8.06 3.81 5.06
CA PRO A 64 -9.11 3.18 4.29
C PRO A 64 -9.00 3.57 2.80
N TYR A 65 -9.61 2.79 1.90
CA TYR A 65 -9.52 2.97 0.43
C TYR A 65 -9.64 4.43 -0.06
N PHE A 66 -10.50 5.23 0.58
CA PHE A 66 -10.75 6.63 0.23
C PHE A 66 -9.66 7.63 0.67
N ALA A 67 -8.69 7.21 1.49
CA ALA A 67 -7.69 8.10 2.08
C ALA A 67 -6.35 8.15 1.32
N ARG A 68 -6.29 7.66 0.07
CA ARG A 68 -5.03 7.47 -0.68
C ARG A 68 -4.36 8.71 -1.27
N MET A 69 -4.65 9.88 -0.72
CA MET A 69 -3.63 10.91 -0.55
C MET A 69 -3.03 10.72 0.85
N SER A 70 -2.42 9.55 1.11
CA SER A 70 -2.01 9.14 2.46
C SER A 70 -1.00 10.15 3.02
N MET A 71 -1.52 11.12 3.80
CA MET A 71 -0.75 12.04 4.61
C MET A 71 -0.10 11.34 5.81
N ASN A 72 -0.06 9.99 5.80
CA ASN A 72 0.56 9.22 6.84
C ASN A 72 2.08 9.33 6.70
N ALA A 73 2.64 10.36 7.37
CA ALA A 73 4.07 10.49 7.60
C ALA A 73 4.55 9.59 8.76
N GLY A 74 3.71 8.65 9.20
CA GLY A 74 4.00 7.74 10.29
C GLY A 74 5.19 6.86 9.95
N LYS A 75 6.10 6.75 10.89
CA LYS A 75 7.24 5.83 10.82
C LYS A 75 7.40 5.06 12.11
N VAL A 76 7.89 3.84 12.00
CA VAL A 76 7.97 2.87 13.10
C VAL A 76 9.22 2.02 12.93
N SER A 77 9.84 1.60 14.03
CA SER A 77 10.91 0.62 13.93
C SER A 77 10.36 -0.79 13.73
N MET A 78 11.17 -1.67 13.16
CA MET A 78 10.70 -3.03 12.89
C MET A 78 10.32 -3.79 14.18
N SER A 79 10.97 -3.53 15.31
CA SER A 79 10.61 -4.11 16.60
C SER A 79 9.29 -3.57 17.18
N GLU A 80 8.97 -2.29 16.94
CA GLU A 80 7.66 -1.72 17.29
C GLU A 80 6.56 -2.34 16.42
N TYR A 81 6.80 -2.49 15.12
CA TYR A 81 5.86 -3.16 14.20
C TYR A 81 5.64 -4.63 14.56
N GLU A 82 6.70 -5.35 14.94
CA GLU A 82 6.61 -6.73 15.43
C GLU A 82 5.69 -6.86 16.65
N ARG A 83 5.85 -5.98 17.64
CA ARG A 83 4.96 -5.96 18.82
C ARG A 83 3.51 -5.72 18.42
N TYR A 84 3.26 -4.81 17.48
CA TYR A 84 1.92 -4.55 16.97
C TYR A 84 1.33 -5.77 16.23
N CYS A 85 2.13 -6.47 15.42
CA CYS A 85 1.71 -7.67 14.69
C CYS A 85 1.40 -8.86 15.61
N TYR A 86 2.16 -9.02 16.70
CA TYR A 86 2.11 -10.21 17.55
C TYR A 86 1.67 -9.91 18.99
N ALA A 87 1.02 -8.77 19.23
CA ALA A 87 0.49 -8.47 20.56
C ALA A 87 -0.45 -9.58 21.04
N ASP A 88 -0.34 -9.93 22.31
CA ASP A 88 -1.19 -10.95 22.90
C ASP A 88 -2.64 -10.46 22.96
N THR A 89 -3.54 -11.25 22.37
CA THR A 89 -4.98 -10.99 22.39
C THR A 89 -5.70 -11.84 23.42
N THR A 90 -4.98 -12.55 24.30
CA THR A 90 -5.60 -13.29 25.38
C THR A 90 -6.50 -12.36 26.18
N PRO A 91 -7.79 -12.71 26.37
CA PRO A 91 -8.69 -11.90 27.17
C PRO A 91 -8.14 -11.85 28.59
N THR A 92 -7.67 -10.67 28.99
CA THR A 92 -7.35 -10.42 30.39
C THR A 92 -8.65 -10.45 31.19
N THR A 93 -8.59 -10.92 32.43
CA THR A 93 -9.78 -10.98 33.31
C THR A 93 -10.33 -9.60 33.66
N ASP A 94 -9.54 -8.55 33.43
CA ASP A 94 -9.97 -7.16 33.47
C ASP A 94 -10.25 -6.66 32.06
N ALA A 95 -11.52 -6.40 31.75
CA ALA A 95 -11.94 -5.87 30.45
C ALA A 95 -11.27 -4.52 30.07
N ASN A 96 -10.61 -3.86 31.01
CA ASN A 96 -9.85 -2.62 30.81
C ASN A 96 -8.37 -2.86 30.43
N ASP A 97 -7.88 -4.10 30.46
CA ASP A 97 -6.47 -4.46 30.21
C ASP A 97 -6.32 -5.28 28.91
N ALA A 98 -7.36 -5.38 28.09
CA ALA A 98 -7.27 -6.00 26.79
C ALA A 98 -6.47 -5.08 25.84
N CYS A 99 -5.47 -5.65 25.15
CA CYS A 99 -4.71 -4.94 24.14
C CYS A 99 -5.63 -4.55 22.96
N HIS A 100 -6.17 -3.34 23.00
CA HIS A 100 -6.97 -2.78 21.91
C HIS A 100 -6.12 -2.25 20.74
N ASP A 101 -4.82 -2.03 20.98
CA ASP A 101 -3.89 -1.44 20.02
C ASP A 101 -3.03 -2.51 19.30
N CYS A 102 -3.68 -3.47 18.63
CA CYS A 102 -2.97 -4.52 17.90
C CYS A 102 -3.58 -4.87 16.56
N ALA A 103 -2.74 -5.39 15.66
CA ALA A 103 -3.12 -5.76 14.30
C ALA A 103 -4.28 -6.76 14.26
N ALA A 104 -4.35 -7.66 15.25
CA ALA A 104 -5.38 -8.68 15.34
C ALA A 104 -6.79 -8.11 15.59
N MET A 105 -6.90 -6.91 16.18
CA MET A 105 -8.17 -6.23 16.43
C MET A 105 -8.54 -5.23 15.33
N ASP A 106 -7.59 -4.83 14.48
CA ASP A 106 -7.82 -3.87 13.42
C ASP A 106 -8.54 -4.49 12.20
N ILE A 107 -9.52 -3.74 11.68
CA ILE A 107 -10.23 -4.07 10.43
C ILE A 107 -9.33 -3.90 9.21
N ALA A 108 -8.43 -2.92 9.26
CA ALA A 108 -7.44 -2.58 8.23
C ALA A 108 -6.12 -2.25 8.95
N PRO A 109 -5.34 -3.28 9.32
CA PRO A 109 -4.10 -3.10 10.05
C PRO A 109 -3.08 -2.22 9.30
N LEU A 110 -2.22 -1.54 10.07
CA LEU A 110 -1.12 -0.76 9.53
C LEU A 110 -0.23 -1.61 8.61
N TYR A 111 0.23 -1.03 7.51
CA TYR A 111 1.00 -1.72 6.48
C TYR A 111 2.34 -1.02 6.26
N LEU A 112 3.46 -1.71 6.40
CA LEU A 112 4.76 -1.13 6.06
C LEU A 112 4.90 -1.06 4.54
N PHE A 113 5.31 0.11 4.05
CA PHE A 113 5.50 0.40 2.62
C PHE A 113 6.72 1.30 2.46
N ASP A 114 7.91 0.71 2.50
CA ASP A 114 9.15 1.46 2.62
C ASP A 114 10.05 1.33 1.39
N ALA A 115 10.41 2.47 0.79
CA ALA A 115 11.27 2.51 -0.40
C ALA A 115 12.78 2.58 -0.08
N ASP A 116 13.12 2.97 1.14
CA ASP A 116 14.47 3.38 1.51
C ASP A 116 15.28 2.23 2.10
N VAL A 117 14.61 1.30 2.78
CA VAL A 117 15.23 0.16 3.49
C VAL A 117 16.07 -0.73 2.59
N LEU A 118 15.73 -0.86 1.31
CA LEU A 118 16.52 -1.66 0.36
C LEU A 118 17.90 -1.05 0.07
N ASN A 119 18.05 0.27 0.24
CA ASN A 119 19.33 0.99 0.12
C ASN A 119 20.08 1.09 1.45
N SER A 120 19.57 0.46 2.50
CA SER A 120 20.14 0.50 3.85
C SER A 120 21.05 -0.70 4.14
N LYS A 121 21.46 -0.83 5.40
CA LYS A 121 22.23 -1.95 5.92
C LYS A 121 21.50 -2.57 7.10
N PHE A 122 21.64 -3.88 7.25
CA PHE A 122 21.34 -4.58 8.49
C PHE A 122 22.30 -4.14 9.60
N ALA A 123 21.97 -4.47 10.85
CA ALA A 123 22.75 -4.11 12.04
C ALA A 123 24.17 -4.71 12.06
N ASN A 124 24.40 -5.78 11.30
CA ASN A 124 25.74 -6.36 11.10
C ASN A 124 26.57 -5.63 10.01
N GLY A 125 26.03 -4.56 9.41
CA GLY A 125 26.66 -3.77 8.35
C GLY A 125 26.51 -4.33 6.93
N GLN A 126 25.88 -5.49 6.75
CA GLN A 126 25.58 -6.07 5.43
C GLN A 126 24.50 -5.22 4.73
N PRO A 127 24.69 -4.84 3.45
CA PRO A 127 23.64 -4.24 2.64
C PRO A 127 22.37 -5.10 2.60
N VAL A 128 21.20 -4.48 2.75
CA VAL A 128 19.92 -5.21 2.71
C VAL A 128 19.71 -5.90 1.36
N MET A 129 20.09 -5.23 0.26
CA MET A 129 19.92 -5.73 -1.10
C MET A 129 20.72 -7.02 -1.39
N ASP A 130 21.79 -7.31 -0.61
CA ASP A 130 22.60 -8.52 -0.80
C ASP A 130 21.79 -9.79 -0.53
N ASP A 131 20.71 -9.71 0.25
CA ASP A 131 19.82 -10.85 0.52
C ASP A 131 18.94 -11.23 -0.70
N LEU A 132 18.81 -10.34 -1.68
CA LEU A 132 17.94 -10.54 -2.85
C LEU A 132 18.67 -11.11 -4.07
N ASN A 133 19.96 -11.48 -3.97
CA ASN A 133 20.79 -12.07 -5.05
C ASN A 133 20.60 -11.47 -6.48
N GLY A 134 20.22 -10.20 -6.58
CA GLY A 134 19.87 -9.53 -7.84
C GLY A 134 18.44 -9.74 -8.32
N LEU A 135 17.98 -8.85 -9.22
CA LEU A 135 16.64 -8.94 -9.80
C LEU A 135 16.53 -10.14 -10.75
N PRO A 136 15.33 -10.77 -10.88
CA PRO A 136 15.13 -11.82 -11.86
C PRO A 136 15.49 -11.30 -13.26
N PRO A 137 16.18 -12.07 -14.13
CA PRO A 137 16.66 -11.58 -15.42
C PRO A 137 15.57 -10.96 -16.31
N CYS A 138 14.32 -11.43 -16.20
CA CYS A 138 13.18 -10.88 -16.93
C CYS A 138 12.73 -9.48 -16.45
N PHE A 139 13.21 -9.01 -15.30
CA PHE A 139 12.88 -7.69 -14.73
C PHE A 139 14.14 -6.87 -14.39
N ALA A 140 15.31 -7.30 -14.86
CA ALA A 140 16.57 -6.63 -14.57
C ALA A 140 16.76 -5.30 -15.33
N GLU A 141 15.98 -5.08 -16.40
CA GLU A 141 16.02 -3.84 -17.18
C GLU A 141 15.07 -2.79 -16.61
N ASP A 142 15.63 -1.65 -16.23
CA ASP A 142 14.90 -0.46 -15.78
C ASP A 142 15.10 0.68 -16.77
N THR A 143 14.17 0.85 -17.70
CA THR A 143 14.19 1.92 -18.71
C THR A 143 14.17 3.32 -18.08
N MET A 144 13.68 3.45 -16.84
CA MET A 144 13.60 4.71 -16.11
C MET A 144 14.86 4.98 -15.26
N ALA A 145 15.84 4.08 -15.24
CA ALA A 145 17.11 4.25 -14.51
C ALA A 145 17.87 5.56 -14.83
N PRO A 146 17.86 6.09 -16.07
CA PRO A 146 18.50 7.38 -16.37
C PRO A 146 17.80 8.59 -15.72
N LEU A 147 16.53 8.45 -15.32
CA LEU A 147 15.79 9.49 -14.63
C LEU A 147 16.17 9.47 -13.15
N THR A 148 16.85 10.53 -12.71
CA THR A 148 17.33 10.65 -11.33
C THR A 148 16.58 11.73 -10.57
N GLY A 149 16.39 11.52 -9.26
CA GLY A 149 15.65 12.43 -8.39
C GLY A 149 14.13 12.35 -8.57
N SER A 150 13.40 12.62 -7.49
CA SER A 150 11.93 12.53 -7.43
C SER A 150 11.20 13.46 -8.40
N ARG A 151 11.88 14.51 -8.88
CA ARG A 151 11.35 15.41 -9.92
C ARG A 151 11.14 14.72 -11.26
N PHE A 152 12.02 13.78 -11.62
CA PHE A 152 12.04 13.17 -12.96
C PHE A 152 11.66 11.69 -12.91
N ARG A 153 11.97 11.01 -11.81
CA ARG A 153 11.51 9.66 -11.53
C ARG A 153 10.38 9.73 -10.49
N PRO A 154 9.11 9.57 -10.91
CA PRO A 154 7.96 9.81 -10.05
C PRO A 154 7.82 8.78 -8.92
N LEU A 155 8.33 7.56 -9.10
CA LEU A 155 8.28 6.49 -8.11
C LEU A 155 9.65 5.83 -7.89
N PRO A 156 9.97 5.45 -6.63
CA PRO A 156 11.08 4.55 -6.34
C PRO A 156 11.07 3.27 -7.19
N PRO A 157 12.24 2.66 -7.48
CA PRO A 157 12.34 1.42 -8.25
C PRO A 157 11.78 0.19 -7.53
N ALA A 158 11.72 0.21 -6.20
CA ALA A 158 11.30 -0.92 -5.39
C ALA A 158 10.86 -0.46 -3.99
N TRP A 159 10.07 -1.29 -3.33
CA TRP A 159 9.63 -1.11 -1.94
C TRP A 159 9.66 -2.44 -1.20
N LEU A 160 9.96 -2.38 0.10
CA LEU A 160 9.66 -3.45 1.04
C LEU A 160 8.22 -3.28 1.55
N LEU A 161 7.41 -4.33 1.40
CA LEU A 161 6.05 -4.39 1.89
C LEU A 161 5.94 -5.44 2.98
N VAL A 162 5.56 -5.04 4.20
CA VAL A 162 5.37 -5.97 5.34
C VAL A 162 4.02 -5.69 5.97
N GLY A 163 3.22 -6.75 6.17
CA GLY A 163 1.84 -6.62 6.59
C GLY A 163 1.37 -7.74 7.50
N ALA A 164 0.49 -7.41 8.44
CA ALA A 164 -0.28 -8.38 9.22
C ALA A 164 -1.48 -8.93 8.42
N ALA A 165 -2.13 -9.98 8.91
CA ALA A 165 -3.37 -10.49 8.30
C ALA A 165 -4.42 -9.37 8.18
N ARG A 166 -5.12 -9.29 7.03
CA ARG A 166 -6.08 -8.23 6.64
C ARG A 166 -5.46 -6.89 6.22
N SER A 167 -4.17 -6.69 6.41
CA SER A 167 -3.48 -5.57 5.73
C SER A 167 -3.46 -5.80 4.22
N GLY A 168 -3.43 -4.72 3.45
CA GLY A 168 -3.34 -4.84 2.00
C GLY A 168 -3.48 -3.51 1.28
N THR A 169 -3.51 -3.62 -0.05
CA THR A 169 -3.62 -2.51 -0.97
C THR A 169 -4.98 -2.60 -1.65
N PRO A 170 -5.87 -1.58 -1.56
CA PRO A 170 -7.13 -1.58 -2.29
C PRO A 170 -6.93 -1.59 -3.81
N MET A 171 -8.02 -1.77 -4.55
CA MET A 171 -8.01 -1.76 -6.02
C MET A 171 -7.41 -0.46 -6.56
N HIS A 172 -6.49 -0.57 -7.51
CA HIS A 172 -5.80 0.53 -8.18
C HIS A 172 -5.14 0.01 -9.46
N ASP A 173 -4.83 0.92 -10.38
CA ASP A 173 -4.03 0.67 -11.58
C ASP A 173 -2.69 1.44 -11.53
N HIS A 174 -1.77 1.08 -12.42
CA HIS A 174 -0.48 1.75 -12.61
C HIS A 174 -0.31 2.12 -14.08
N PRO A 175 -0.82 3.29 -14.54
CA PRO A 175 -0.90 3.60 -15.97
C PRO A 175 0.46 3.79 -16.66
N PHE A 176 1.54 4.00 -15.89
CA PHE A 176 2.87 4.31 -16.43
C PHE A 176 3.95 3.29 -16.08
N PHE A 177 3.61 2.23 -15.33
CA PHE A 177 4.60 1.29 -14.80
C PHE A 177 4.13 -0.14 -14.93
N VAL A 178 5.10 -1.04 -15.09
CA VAL A 178 4.90 -2.47 -14.84
C VAL A 178 5.33 -2.74 -13.40
N ALA A 179 4.49 -3.46 -12.66
CA ALA A 179 4.83 -3.94 -11.33
C ALA A 179 4.97 -5.47 -11.33
N TRP A 180 5.94 -5.97 -10.57
CA TRP A 180 6.05 -7.37 -10.18
C TRP A 180 6.17 -7.44 -8.65
N ASN A 181 5.70 -8.53 -8.04
CA ASN A 181 5.73 -8.70 -6.58
C ASN A 181 6.37 -10.04 -6.22
N ALA A 182 7.48 -9.99 -5.48
CA ALA A 182 8.13 -11.17 -4.92
C ALA A 182 7.57 -11.45 -3.52
N LEU A 183 6.79 -12.53 -3.38
CA LEU A 183 6.29 -12.96 -2.08
C LEU A 183 7.34 -13.81 -1.35
N LEU A 184 7.96 -13.24 -0.32
CA LEU A 184 9.06 -13.89 0.41
C LEU A 184 8.59 -14.77 1.56
N VAL A 185 7.59 -14.29 2.31
CA VAL A 185 7.01 -14.94 3.49
C VAL A 185 5.50 -14.77 3.49
N GLY A 186 4.76 -15.83 3.85
CA GLY A 186 3.32 -15.79 4.06
C GLY A 186 2.50 -16.04 2.79
N CYS A 187 1.34 -15.39 2.69
CA CYS A 187 0.39 -15.55 1.59
C CYS A 187 -0.29 -14.21 1.29
N LYS A 188 -0.55 -13.92 0.01
CA LYS A 188 -1.33 -12.76 -0.45
C LYS A 188 -2.47 -13.23 -1.35
N LEU A 189 -3.65 -12.66 -1.15
CA LEU A 189 -4.79 -12.84 -2.04
C LEU A 189 -4.77 -11.71 -3.08
N TRP A 190 -4.86 -12.06 -4.36
CA TRP A 190 -4.91 -11.12 -5.47
C TRP A 190 -6.24 -11.23 -6.20
N CYS A 191 -6.78 -10.09 -6.61
CA CYS A 191 -7.92 -9.99 -7.50
C CYS A 191 -7.54 -8.99 -8.60
N CYS A 192 -7.58 -9.42 -9.85
CA CYS A 192 -7.20 -8.61 -11.01
C CYS A 192 -8.38 -8.55 -11.97
N PHE A 193 -8.63 -7.35 -12.49
CA PHE A 193 -9.65 -7.10 -13.50
C PHE A 193 -8.99 -6.57 -14.78
N PRO A 194 -9.59 -6.80 -15.96
CA PRO A 194 -9.07 -6.22 -17.18
C PRO A 194 -9.20 -4.69 -17.13
N PRO A 195 -8.34 -3.92 -17.83
CA PRO A 195 -8.33 -2.46 -17.77
C PRO A 195 -9.65 -1.78 -18.19
N ASN A 196 -10.50 -2.49 -18.93
CA ASN A 196 -11.79 -2.01 -19.42
C ASN A 196 -12.98 -2.52 -18.58
N VAL A 197 -12.74 -3.01 -17.37
CA VAL A 197 -13.80 -3.37 -16.42
C VAL A 197 -14.66 -2.14 -16.10
N ASP A 198 -15.97 -2.35 -15.96
CA ASP A 198 -16.88 -1.30 -15.51
C ASP A 198 -16.56 -0.93 -14.04
N GLU A 199 -16.36 0.35 -13.75
CA GLU A 199 -16.02 0.84 -12.41
C GLU A 199 -17.07 0.48 -11.36
N SER A 200 -18.34 0.33 -11.76
CA SER A 200 -19.42 -0.10 -10.86
C SER A 200 -19.17 -1.50 -10.27
N VAL A 201 -18.39 -2.35 -10.95
CA VAL A 201 -17.99 -3.68 -10.46
C VAL A 201 -16.88 -3.59 -9.41
N LEU A 202 -16.10 -2.50 -9.41
CA LEU A 202 -14.99 -2.29 -8.47
C LEU A 202 -15.46 -1.71 -7.13
N LEU A 203 -16.61 -1.02 -7.13
CA LEU A 203 -17.25 -0.48 -5.93
C LEU A 203 -18.00 -1.61 -5.19
N LEU A 204 -17.27 -2.39 -4.39
CA LEU A 204 -17.88 -3.34 -3.46
C LEU A 204 -18.59 -2.56 -2.33
N GLY A 205 -19.91 -2.37 -2.43
CA GLY A 205 -20.76 -2.04 -1.28
C GLY A 205 -21.31 -0.62 -1.17
N GLY A 206 -21.65 0.03 -2.28
CA GLY A 206 -22.59 1.16 -2.27
C GLY A 206 -23.95 0.73 -2.81
N ASP A 207 -24.75 0.02 -2.00
CA ASP A 207 -26.18 -0.05 -2.31
C ASP A 207 -26.71 1.39 -2.32
N ASN A 208 -27.20 1.80 -3.49
CA ASN A 208 -28.04 2.96 -3.66
C ASN A 208 -29.35 2.70 -2.91
N ASP A 209 -29.45 3.09 -1.65
CA ASP A 209 -30.74 3.20 -0.96
C ASP A 209 -30.82 4.55 -0.22
N ASP A 210 -31.87 5.31 -0.56
CA ASP A 210 -32.34 6.64 -0.11
C ASP A 210 -31.59 7.89 -0.59
N GLU A 211 -32.18 8.88 -1.31
CA GLU A 211 -33.57 9.31 -1.40
C GLU A 211 -33.99 9.60 -2.84
N THR A 212 -35.06 8.95 -3.30
CA THR A 212 -35.95 9.52 -4.33
C THR A 212 -36.97 10.40 -3.61
N THR A 213 -36.63 11.64 -3.26
CA THR A 213 -37.66 12.63 -2.91
C THR A 213 -38.22 13.24 -4.19
N SER A 214 -39.36 12.68 -4.57
CA SER A 214 -40.30 13.13 -5.59
C SER A 214 -40.35 14.66 -5.70
N SER A 215 -40.02 15.15 -6.89
CA SER A 215 -40.32 16.50 -7.36
C SER A 215 -41.83 16.74 -7.22
N THR A 216 -42.24 17.35 -6.11
CA THR A 216 -43.60 17.89 -5.99
C THR A 216 -43.52 19.37 -6.23
N THR A 217 -43.79 19.75 -7.48
CA THR A 217 -44.12 21.10 -7.89
C THR A 217 -45.15 21.68 -6.93
N THR A 218 -44.75 22.66 -6.13
CA THR A 218 -45.69 23.60 -5.52
C THR A 218 -45.32 24.99 -6.01
N THR A 219 -46.11 25.46 -6.97
CA THR A 219 -46.23 26.85 -7.38
C THR A 219 -46.61 27.69 -6.17
N HIS A 220 -45.81 28.69 -5.82
CA HIS A 220 -46.37 29.90 -5.21
C HIS A 220 -45.67 31.14 -5.71
N ASP A 221 -46.53 32.09 -6.05
CA ASP A 221 -46.28 33.35 -6.74
C ASP A 221 -45.46 34.34 -5.91
N GLU A 222 -44.81 35.23 -6.67
CA GLU A 222 -44.55 36.66 -6.42
C GLU A 222 -44.76 37.20 -5.00
N ASN A 223 -43.71 37.81 -4.42
CA ASN A 223 -43.84 39.21 -4.01
C ASN A 223 -42.49 39.93 -3.82
N GLU A 224 -42.45 41.14 -4.36
CA GLU A 224 -41.44 42.17 -4.17
C GLU A 224 -41.37 42.61 -2.70
N ASN A 225 -40.17 42.88 -2.18
CA ASN A 225 -39.93 44.16 -1.50
C ASN A 225 -38.44 44.44 -1.31
N ALA A 226 -38.05 45.64 -1.74
CA ALA A 226 -36.79 46.28 -1.42
C ALA A 226 -36.72 46.69 0.06
N LYS A 227 -35.51 46.73 0.62
CA LYS A 227 -35.03 47.77 1.55
C LYS A 227 -33.56 47.58 1.92
N ASP A 228 -32.76 48.54 1.45
CA ASP A 228 -31.85 49.43 2.20
C ASP A 228 -31.09 48.90 3.42
N GLY A 229 -29.77 49.10 3.36
CA GLY A 229 -28.78 49.10 4.43
C GLY A 229 -27.39 49.18 3.78
N GLU A 230 -26.95 50.36 3.33
CA GLU A 230 -26.12 51.32 4.09
C GLU A 230 -24.83 50.65 4.63
N ASP A 231 -23.78 50.76 3.81
CA ASP A 231 -22.38 50.53 4.14
C ASP A 231 -21.86 51.75 4.91
N ASP A 232 -21.47 51.56 6.17
CA ASP A 232 -20.69 52.53 6.93
C ASP A 232 -19.20 52.17 6.81
N ASP A 233 -18.48 53.05 6.11
CA ASP A 233 -17.02 53.18 6.16
C ASP A 233 -16.61 53.70 7.55
N ASP A 234 -15.68 53.04 8.23
CA ASP A 234 -14.89 53.65 9.29
C ASP A 234 -13.40 53.38 9.01
N ASP A 235 -12.72 54.50 8.80
CA ASP A 235 -11.28 54.68 8.64
C ASP A 235 -10.49 54.24 9.89
N ASP A 236 -9.30 53.68 9.68
CA ASP A 236 -8.20 53.84 10.62
C ASP A 236 -6.92 54.18 9.81
N ASP A 237 -6.54 55.46 9.92
CA ASP A 237 -5.35 56.09 9.37
C ASP A 237 -4.06 55.71 10.13
N ASP A 238 -2.97 55.84 9.35
CA ASP A 238 -1.52 55.82 9.58
C ASP A 238 -0.88 56.09 10.98
N ASP A 239 0.38 55.60 11.05
CA ASP A 239 1.54 55.83 11.97
C ASP A 239 1.75 54.93 13.21
#